data_AF-A0AAE0UKK8-F1
#
_entry.id   AF-A0AAE0UKK8-F1
#
_cell.length_a   1.000
_cell.length_b   1.000
_cell.length_c   1.000
_cell.angle_alpha   90.00
_cell.angle_beta   90.00
_cell.angle_gamma   90.00
#
_symmetry.space_group_name_H-M   'P 1'
#
loop_
_entity.id
_entity.type
_entity.pdbx_description
1 polymer ?
#
loop_
_entity_poly.entity_id
_entity_poly.type
_entity_poly.pdbx_seq_one_letter_code
_entity_poly.pdbx_strand_id
1 'polypeptide(L)'
;MLHSIFFLGYIHKPTLAPQRFFQNPEIIKDLTEIFPGPFEKYRSHVPTRTPFSILLDMMKIIYRTEEKIIAELSILLKNLGFPPHLHRSGNKYEEFYTLESTVICVCYSDSDPQRYYGASLSCRRGNAKRIMIDVSCLKTWHEKVSHAVMSFYPQGPGDGITFPESVKCQAYIRDSNGYKKRNPCSKCHELFKLKNADPNKVDHPYGNCAEAECLSKLLIKNQDVQENTLIENHTEENLQNLRHSTKARLIEQLQQIGIQINNNHFHFYSTETHR
;
A
#
# COMPACT_ATOMS: atom_id res chain seq x y z
N MET A 1 -7.86 -8.23 -6.74
CA MET A 1 -6.42 -8.53 -6.89
C MET A 1 -5.97 -8.43 -8.34
N LEU A 2 -6.57 -9.17 -9.29
CA LEU A 2 -6.20 -9.11 -10.72
C LEU A 2 -6.15 -7.70 -11.31
N HIS A 3 -7.17 -6.87 -11.05
CA HIS A 3 -7.17 -5.48 -11.53
C HIS A 3 -5.95 -4.69 -11.04
N SER A 4 -5.61 -4.78 -9.76
CA SER A 4 -4.41 -4.16 -9.19
C SER A 4 -3.11 -4.67 -9.85
N ILE A 5 -3.04 -5.97 -10.17
CA ILE A 5 -1.88 -6.56 -10.87
C ILE A 5 -1.76 -5.96 -12.28
N PHE A 6 -2.85 -5.93 -13.03
CA PHE A 6 -2.87 -5.43 -14.41
C PHE A 6 -2.64 -3.92 -14.48
N PHE A 7 -3.24 -3.14 -13.58
CA PHE A 7 -2.99 -1.71 -13.48
C PHE A 7 -1.51 -1.43 -13.18
N LEU A 8 -0.93 -2.10 -12.19
CA LEU A 8 0.48 -1.92 -11.86
C LEU A 8 1.40 -2.41 -12.99
N GLY A 9 1.06 -3.50 -13.67
CA GLY A 9 1.75 -3.94 -14.89
C GLY A 9 1.69 -2.90 -16.02
N TYR A 10 0.57 -2.20 -16.17
CA TYR A 10 0.38 -1.17 -17.19
C TYR A 10 1.23 0.08 -16.93
N ILE A 11 1.23 0.59 -15.70
CA ILE A 11 1.87 1.87 -15.37
C ILE A 11 3.41 1.77 -15.17
N HIS A 12 3.95 0.56 -15.03
CA HIS A 12 5.40 0.36 -14.98
C HIS A 12 6.00 0.31 -16.39
N LYS A 13 7.31 0.55 -16.48
CA LYS A 13 8.08 0.43 -17.72
C LYS A 13 9.11 -0.70 -17.57
N PRO A 14 9.14 -1.69 -18.49
CA PRO A 14 8.24 -1.85 -19.65
C PRO A 14 6.80 -2.19 -19.23
N THR A 15 5.83 -1.69 -20.00
CA THR A 15 4.39 -1.95 -19.78
C THR A 15 4.05 -3.40 -20.07
N LEU A 16 3.29 -4.03 -19.17
CA LEU A 16 2.81 -5.41 -19.28
C LEU A 16 1.29 -5.46 -19.41
N ALA A 17 0.79 -5.94 -20.55
CA ALA A 17 -0.63 -6.15 -20.77
C ALA A 17 -1.13 -7.45 -20.09
N PRO A 18 -2.43 -7.54 -19.70
CA PRO A 18 -2.99 -8.71 -19.03
C PRO A 18 -2.66 -10.05 -19.71
N GLN A 19 -2.71 -10.10 -21.04
CA GLN A 19 -2.45 -11.30 -21.83
C GLN A 19 -1.01 -11.80 -21.69
N ARG A 20 -0.06 -10.92 -21.34
CA ARG A 20 1.36 -11.27 -21.19
C ARG A 20 1.70 -11.83 -19.81
N PHE A 21 0.76 -11.81 -18.86
CA PHE A 21 0.94 -12.46 -17.55
C PHE A 21 0.76 -13.97 -17.61
N PHE A 22 0.09 -14.49 -18.66
CA PHE A 22 -0.24 -15.90 -18.79
C PHE A 22 0.33 -16.44 -20.10
N GLN A 23 0.92 -17.64 -20.05
CA GLN A 23 1.48 -18.30 -21.24
C GLN A 23 0.43 -19.11 -22.00
N ASN A 24 -0.62 -19.59 -21.32
CA ASN A 24 -1.66 -20.43 -21.89
C ASN A 24 -2.89 -19.59 -22.31
N PRO A 25 -3.25 -19.55 -23.60
CA PRO A 25 -4.42 -18.83 -24.10
C PRO A 25 -5.76 -19.27 -23.48
N GLU A 26 -5.93 -20.56 -23.16
CA GLU A 26 -7.17 -21.06 -22.55
C GLU A 26 -7.36 -20.46 -21.15
N ILE A 27 -6.28 -20.32 -20.36
CA ILE A 27 -6.34 -19.65 -19.06
C ILE A 27 -6.75 -18.19 -19.21
N ILE A 28 -6.27 -17.50 -20.25
CA ILE A 28 -6.65 -16.09 -20.50
C ILE A 28 -8.15 -16.01 -20.80
N LYS A 29 -8.65 -16.91 -21.64
CA LYS A 29 -10.06 -16.98 -22.00
C LYS A 29 -10.92 -17.22 -20.75
N ASP A 30 -10.62 -18.28 -19.99
CA ASP A 30 -11.33 -18.62 -18.76
C ASP A 30 -11.33 -17.46 -17.75
N LEU A 31 -10.18 -16.83 -17.52
CA LEU A 31 -10.07 -15.70 -16.60
C LEU A 31 -10.81 -14.46 -17.09
N THR A 32 -10.87 -14.23 -18.41
CA THR A 32 -11.62 -13.10 -18.98
C THR A 32 -13.12 -13.34 -18.86
N GLU A 33 -13.58 -14.58 -19.01
CA GLU A 33 -14.98 -14.96 -18.81
C GLU A 33 -15.39 -14.84 -17.33
N ILE A 34 -14.56 -15.32 -16.40
CA ILE A 34 -14.86 -15.28 -14.95
C ILE A 34 -14.67 -13.87 -14.37
N PHE A 35 -13.66 -13.13 -14.84
CA PHE A 35 -13.30 -11.81 -14.33
C PHE A 35 -13.11 -10.82 -15.49
N PRO A 36 -14.17 -10.40 -16.19
CA PRO A 36 -14.03 -9.47 -17.32
C PRO A 36 -13.53 -8.09 -16.89
N GLY A 37 -14.02 -7.60 -15.75
CA GLY A 37 -13.74 -6.26 -15.23
C GLY A 37 -12.25 -5.91 -15.14
N PRO A 38 -11.37 -6.73 -14.53
CA PRO A 38 -9.93 -6.51 -14.53
C PRO A 38 -9.32 -6.33 -15.93
N PHE A 39 -9.74 -7.11 -16.94
CA PHE A 39 -9.18 -7.02 -18.29
C PHE A 39 -9.65 -5.78 -19.05
N GLU A 40 -10.89 -5.32 -18.79
CA GLU A 40 -11.46 -4.14 -19.44
C GLU A 40 -10.99 -2.84 -18.78
N LYS A 41 -10.90 -2.82 -17.45
CA LYS A 41 -10.83 -1.58 -16.66
C LYS A 41 -9.43 -1.23 -16.15
N TYR A 42 -8.40 -2.03 -16.41
CA TYR A 42 -7.05 -1.76 -15.90
C TYR A 42 -6.38 -0.49 -16.45
N ARG A 43 -6.91 0.10 -17.54
CA ARG A 43 -6.43 1.36 -18.14
C ARG A 43 -7.29 2.58 -17.85
N SER A 44 -8.44 2.39 -17.19
CA SER A 44 -9.42 3.47 -16.96
C SER A 44 -9.84 3.59 -15.50
N HIS A 45 -9.68 2.53 -14.72
CA HIS A 45 -10.01 2.52 -13.30
C HIS A 45 -8.76 2.28 -12.47
N VAL A 46 -8.67 2.99 -11.35
CA VAL A 46 -7.53 2.97 -10.43
C VAL A 46 -7.81 1.97 -9.30
N PRO A 47 -6.88 1.04 -8.98
CA PRO A 47 -7.09 0.08 -7.91
C PRO A 47 -7.04 0.78 -6.56
N THR A 48 -7.87 0.39 -5.61
CA THR A 48 -7.84 0.96 -4.25
C THR A 48 -6.70 0.38 -3.40
N ARG A 49 -6.17 -0.79 -3.77
CA ARG A 49 -5.19 -1.54 -2.97
C ARG A 49 -4.16 -2.23 -3.84
N THR A 50 -2.97 -2.45 -3.29
CA THR A 50 -1.92 -3.25 -3.93
C THR A 50 -2.25 -4.74 -3.86
N PRO A 51 -1.73 -5.57 -4.78
CA PRO A 51 -1.95 -7.02 -4.73
C PRO A 51 -1.51 -7.65 -3.41
N PHE A 52 -0.35 -7.22 -2.89
CA PHE A 52 0.20 -7.77 -1.65
C PHE A 52 -0.62 -7.36 -0.41
N SER A 53 -1.16 -6.14 -0.38
CA SER A 53 -2.12 -5.71 0.63
C SER A 53 -3.34 -6.65 0.66
N ILE A 54 -3.90 -6.98 -0.51
CA ILE A 54 -5.05 -7.90 -0.62
C ILE A 54 -4.67 -9.31 -0.16
N LEU A 55 -3.48 -9.79 -0.54
CA LEU A 55 -2.95 -11.09 -0.14
C LEU A 55 -2.83 -11.22 1.38
N LEU A 56 -2.32 -10.19 2.07
CA LEU A 56 -2.18 -10.22 3.53
C LEU A 56 -3.51 -10.39 4.25
N ASP A 57 -4.58 -9.75 3.76
CA ASP A 57 -5.91 -9.94 4.33
C ASP A 57 -6.41 -11.38 4.13
N MET A 58 -6.16 -11.97 2.96
CA MET A 58 -6.50 -13.38 2.71
C MET A 58 -5.72 -14.31 3.65
N MET A 59 -4.42 -14.06 3.83
CA MET A 59 -3.57 -14.85 4.72
C MET A 59 -4.00 -14.74 6.18
N LYS A 60 -4.42 -13.55 6.63
CA LYS A 60 -4.99 -13.36 7.97
C LYS A 60 -6.20 -14.27 8.20
N ILE A 61 -7.10 -14.38 7.22
CA ILE A 61 -8.29 -15.22 7.31
C ILE A 61 -7.91 -16.72 7.38
N ILE A 62 -6.93 -17.15 6.57
CA ILE A 62 -6.55 -18.56 6.44
C ILE A 62 -5.69 -19.03 7.62
N TYR A 63 -4.67 -18.27 8.01
CA TYR A 63 -3.60 -18.76 8.88
C TYR A 63 -3.73 -18.35 10.35
N ARG A 64 -4.55 -17.35 10.67
CA ARG A 64 -4.92 -16.85 12.02
C ARG A 64 -3.77 -16.36 12.93
N THR A 65 -2.58 -16.95 12.88
CA THR A 65 -1.41 -16.58 13.69
C THR A 65 -0.36 -15.87 12.85
N GLU A 66 0.37 -14.95 13.49
CA GLU A 66 1.43 -14.18 12.83
C GLU A 66 2.56 -15.08 12.36
N GLU A 67 2.95 -16.06 13.18
CA GLU A 67 4.04 -16.99 12.89
C GLU A 67 3.74 -17.80 11.62
N LYS A 68 2.47 -18.25 11.48
CA LYS A 68 2.05 -19.01 10.30
C LYS A 68 1.95 -18.12 9.06
N ILE A 69 1.43 -16.89 9.19
CA ILE A 69 1.42 -15.92 8.08
C ILE A 69 2.84 -15.65 7.58
N ILE A 70 3.79 -15.38 8.48
CA ILE A 70 5.19 -15.12 8.12
C ILE A 70 5.86 -16.33 7.47
N ALA A 71 5.60 -17.54 7.98
CA ALA A 71 6.14 -18.78 7.40
C ALA A 71 5.62 -19.00 5.97
N GLU A 72 4.31 -18.86 5.76
CA GLU A 72 3.66 -19.08 4.47
C GLU A 72 4.02 -18.00 3.44
N LEU A 73 4.17 -16.75 3.88
CA LEU A 73 4.75 -15.69 3.06
C LEU A 73 6.17 -16.04 2.60
N SER A 74 6.99 -16.59 3.48
CA SER A 74 8.36 -16.96 3.15
C SER A 74 8.40 -18.08 2.10
N ILE A 75 7.50 -19.07 2.19
CA ILE A 75 7.32 -20.12 1.19
C ILE A 75 6.87 -19.53 -0.15
N LEU A 76 5.84 -18.67 -0.14
CA LEU A 76 5.35 -18.02 -1.35
C LEU A 76 6.44 -17.22 -2.06
N LEU A 77 7.18 -16.40 -1.32
CA LEU A 77 8.25 -15.57 -1.87
C LEU A 77 9.41 -16.40 -2.43
N LYS A 78 9.70 -17.56 -1.83
CA LYS A 78 10.66 -18.54 -2.38
C LYS A 78 10.14 -19.12 -3.70
N ASN A 79 8.86 -19.49 -3.77
CA ASN A 79 8.25 -20.05 -4.98
C ASN A 79 8.13 -19.03 -6.12
N LEU A 80 7.96 -17.74 -5.80
CA LEU A 80 8.01 -16.66 -6.78
C LEU A 80 9.40 -16.45 -7.38
N GLY A 81 10.46 -16.99 -6.76
CA GLY A 81 11.81 -17.02 -7.33
C GLY A 81 12.53 -15.67 -7.43
N PHE A 82 11.97 -14.60 -6.86
CA PHE A 82 12.63 -13.30 -6.86
C PHE A 82 13.82 -13.29 -5.88
N PRO A 83 14.99 -12.74 -6.26
CA PRO A 83 16.12 -12.66 -5.33
C PRO A 83 15.81 -11.77 -4.12
N PRO A 84 16.48 -11.98 -2.99
CA PRO A 84 16.40 -11.05 -1.87
C PRO A 84 17.04 -9.69 -2.24
N HIS A 85 16.65 -8.62 -1.53
CA HIS A 85 17.23 -7.27 -1.69
C HIS A 85 17.11 -6.67 -3.09
N LEU A 86 15.92 -6.74 -3.67
CA LEU A 86 15.63 -6.19 -4.99
C LEU A 86 15.74 -4.65 -5.08
N HIS A 87 16.00 -3.98 -3.95
CA HIS A 87 16.19 -2.54 -3.82
C HIS A 87 17.63 -2.07 -3.96
N ARG A 88 18.61 -2.98 -4.13
CA ARG A 88 19.99 -2.55 -4.35
C ARG A 88 20.10 -1.92 -5.73
N SER A 89 20.58 -0.68 -5.77
CA SER A 89 20.93 0.03 -7.00
C SER A 89 21.77 -0.87 -7.90
N GLY A 90 21.41 -0.97 -9.19
CA GLY A 90 22.08 -1.81 -10.16
C GLY A 90 21.57 -3.26 -10.23
N ASN A 91 20.53 -3.61 -9.46
CA ASN A 91 19.84 -4.89 -9.61
C ASN A 91 18.97 -4.87 -10.88
N LYS A 92 19.07 -5.89 -11.74
CA LYS A 92 18.24 -6.02 -12.96
C LYS A 92 16.72 -5.97 -12.69
N TYR A 93 16.28 -6.31 -11.48
CA TYR A 93 14.87 -6.28 -11.07
C TYR A 93 14.39 -4.90 -10.59
N GLU A 94 15.29 -3.91 -10.48
CA GLU A 94 14.97 -2.58 -9.95
C GLU A 94 13.87 -1.88 -10.77
N GLU A 95 13.83 -2.14 -12.07
CA GLU A 95 12.88 -1.53 -13.01
C GLU A 95 11.56 -2.30 -13.13
N PHE A 96 11.54 -3.57 -12.69
CA PHE A 96 10.38 -4.42 -12.85
C PHE A 96 9.39 -4.27 -11.71
N TYR A 97 8.11 -4.23 -12.07
CA TYR A 97 7.05 -4.44 -11.10
C TYR A 97 7.16 -5.86 -10.56
N THR A 98 7.37 -5.97 -9.25
CA THR A 98 7.34 -7.25 -8.55
C THR A 98 6.09 -7.30 -7.71
N LEU A 99 5.33 -8.39 -7.80
CA LEU A 99 4.10 -8.63 -7.04
C LEU A 99 4.33 -8.72 -5.52
N GLU A 100 5.57 -8.58 -5.05
CA GLU A 100 5.96 -8.66 -3.65
C GLU A 100 6.01 -7.30 -2.96
N SER A 101 5.68 -7.32 -1.67
CA SER A 101 6.11 -6.29 -0.73
C SER A 101 7.43 -6.67 -0.10
N THR A 102 8.30 -5.70 0.12
CA THR A 102 9.57 -5.92 0.82
C THR A 102 9.50 -5.62 2.30
N VAL A 103 8.48 -4.85 2.71
CA VAL A 103 8.17 -4.60 4.11
C VAL A 103 6.71 -4.95 4.35
N ILE A 104 6.45 -5.73 5.39
CA ILE A 104 5.11 -5.89 5.96
C ILE A 104 5.11 -5.30 7.36
N CYS A 105 3.94 -4.98 7.87
CA CYS A 105 3.80 -4.49 9.23
C CYS A 105 2.59 -5.15 9.87
N VAL A 106 2.72 -5.40 11.17
CA VAL A 106 1.63 -5.82 12.05
C VAL A 106 1.49 -4.81 13.18
N CYS A 107 0.25 -4.53 13.56
CA CYS A 107 -0.06 -3.61 14.63
C CYS A 107 -1.33 -4.07 15.35
N TYR A 108 -1.41 -3.73 16.63
CA TYR A 108 -2.49 -4.10 17.54
C TYR A 108 -2.47 -3.15 18.75
N SER A 109 -3.54 -3.16 19.53
CA SER A 109 -3.59 -2.47 20.83
C SER A 109 -3.49 -3.50 21.94
N ASP A 110 -2.89 -3.17 23.07
CA ASP A 110 -2.91 -4.04 24.26
C ASP A 110 -4.36 -4.36 24.72
N SER A 111 -5.33 -3.50 24.38
CA SER A 111 -6.77 -3.70 24.62
C SER A 111 -7.50 -4.53 23.56
N ASP A 112 -6.87 -4.84 22.42
CA ASP A 112 -7.48 -5.55 21.29
C ASP A 112 -6.57 -6.69 20.80
N PRO A 113 -6.96 -7.97 20.99
CA PRO A 113 -6.15 -9.10 20.55
C PRO A 113 -6.04 -9.19 19.01
N GLN A 114 -6.86 -8.44 18.28
CA GLN A 114 -6.87 -8.47 16.82
C GLN A 114 -5.62 -7.81 16.24
N ARG A 115 -4.92 -8.58 15.40
CA ARG A 115 -3.79 -8.08 14.62
C ARG A 115 -4.25 -7.51 13.28
N TYR A 116 -3.78 -6.32 12.97
CA TYR A 116 -3.96 -5.67 11.67
C TYR A 116 -2.66 -5.79 10.91
N TYR A 117 -2.74 -5.98 9.59
CA TYR A 117 -1.57 -6.16 8.74
C TYR A 117 -1.55 -5.13 7.62
N GLY A 118 -0.38 -4.58 7.34
CA GLY A 118 -0.13 -3.69 6.22
C GLY A 118 1.03 -4.18 5.36
N ALA A 119 1.01 -3.79 4.08
CA ALA A 119 2.09 -4.00 3.15
C ALA A 119 2.63 -2.66 2.67
N SER A 120 3.94 -2.59 2.46
CA SER A 120 4.50 -1.48 1.69
C SER A 120 3.92 -1.49 0.28
N LEU A 121 3.76 -0.31 -0.32
CA LEU A 121 3.02 -0.19 -1.59
C LEU A 121 3.69 -0.86 -2.80
N SER A 122 4.85 -1.50 -2.63
CA SER A 122 5.45 -2.44 -3.60
C SER A 122 5.74 -1.83 -4.99
N CYS A 123 5.76 -0.50 -5.09
CA CYS A 123 6.04 0.25 -6.31
C CYS A 123 7.47 0.77 -6.27
N ARG A 124 8.29 0.44 -7.28
CA ARG A 124 9.75 0.61 -7.18
C ARG A 124 10.27 1.93 -7.72
N ARG A 125 9.79 2.34 -8.89
CA ARG A 125 10.26 3.53 -9.60
C ARG A 125 9.11 4.38 -10.13
N GLY A 126 9.43 5.64 -10.41
CA GLY A 126 8.56 6.61 -11.06
C GLY A 126 7.30 6.94 -10.25
N ASN A 127 6.25 7.30 -10.98
CA ASN A 127 5.01 7.81 -10.41
C ASN A 127 4.17 6.72 -9.73
N ALA A 128 4.40 5.43 -9.99
CA ALA A 128 3.58 4.34 -9.45
C ALA A 128 3.45 4.37 -7.93
N LYS A 129 4.55 4.63 -7.22
CA LYS A 129 4.55 4.73 -5.76
C LYS A 129 3.70 5.91 -5.29
N ARG A 130 3.84 7.06 -5.93
CA ARG A 130 3.11 8.27 -5.60
C ARG A 130 1.62 8.13 -5.89
N ILE A 131 1.27 7.55 -7.03
CA ILE A 131 -0.10 7.20 -7.40
C ILE A 131 -0.73 6.32 -6.32
N MET A 132 -0.05 5.25 -5.90
CA MET A 132 -0.61 4.35 -4.90
C MET A 132 -0.70 5.00 -3.51
N ILE A 133 0.20 5.92 -3.14
CA ILE A 133 0.07 6.70 -1.90
C ILE A 133 -1.16 7.60 -1.98
N ASP A 134 -1.30 8.39 -3.04
CA ASP A 134 -2.39 9.35 -3.20
C ASP A 134 -3.75 8.65 -3.27
N VAL A 135 -3.83 7.52 -3.99
CA VAL A 135 -5.02 6.66 -3.99
C VAL A 135 -5.35 6.14 -2.60
N SER A 136 -4.33 5.71 -1.86
CA SER A 136 -4.54 5.18 -0.51
C SER A 136 -5.06 6.27 0.42
N CYS A 137 -4.50 7.49 0.37
CA CYS A 137 -4.98 8.64 1.13
C CYS A 137 -6.44 9.01 0.80
N LEU A 138 -6.81 8.98 -0.49
CA LEU A 138 -8.12 9.42 -0.97
C LEU A 138 -9.24 8.38 -0.77
N LYS A 139 -8.92 7.08 -0.73
CA LYS A 139 -9.95 6.03 -0.80
C LYS A 139 -9.80 4.88 0.19
N THR A 140 -8.60 4.62 0.69
CA THR A 140 -8.32 3.34 1.39
C THR A 140 -7.96 3.54 2.85
N TRP A 141 -7.17 4.56 3.17
CA TRP A 141 -6.71 4.80 4.52
C TRP A 141 -7.70 5.63 5.33
N HIS A 142 -7.64 5.43 6.64
CA HIS A 142 -8.33 6.22 7.64
C HIS A 142 -7.94 7.69 7.51
N GLU A 143 -8.89 8.60 7.68
CA GLU A 143 -8.67 10.02 7.43
C GLU A 143 -7.54 10.65 8.23
N LYS A 144 -7.33 10.24 9.50
CA LYS A 144 -6.18 10.70 10.29
C LYS A 144 -4.83 10.28 9.68
N VAL A 145 -4.71 9.03 9.21
CA VAL A 145 -3.48 8.58 8.52
C VAL A 145 -3.33 9.29 7.18
N SER A 146 -4.43 9.44 6.44
CA SER A 146 -4.43 10.16 5.17
C SER A 146 -4.00 11.62 5.36
N HIS A 147 -4.54 12.32 6.36
CA HIS A 147 -4.20 13.70 6.71
C HIS A 147 -2.70 13.81 6.95
N ALA A 148 -2.17 13.00 7.87
CA ALA A 148 -0.75 13.00 8.19
C ALA A 148 0.10 12.78 6.93
N VAL A 149 -0.18 11.75 6.14
CA VAL A 149 0.59 11.49 4.91
C VAL A 149 0.49 12.64 3.90
N MET A 150 -0.69 13.24 3.73
CA MET A 150 -0.89 14.33 2.77
C MET A 150 -0.21 15.63 3.21
N SER A 151 -0.14 15.93 4.51
CA SER A 151 0.44 17.18 5.03
C SER A 151 1.97 17.24 4.93
N PHE A 152 2.66 16.09 4.85
CA PHE A 152 4.10 16.04 4.55
C PHE A 152 4.44 16.35 3.07
N TYR A 153 3.47 16.77 2.25
CA TYR A 153 3.68 17.08 0.83
C TYR A 153 3.02 18.40 0.39
N PRO A 154 3.68 19.25 -0.45
CA PRO A 154 5.02 19.10 -1.01
C PRO A 154 6.15 19.68 -0.14
N GLN A 155 5.89 20.60 0.80
CA GLN A 155 6.89 21.15 1.74
C GLN A 155 6.22 21.64 3.02
N GLY A 156 6.77 21.29 4.18
CA GLY A 156 6.29 21.68 5.51
C GLY A 156 6.73 20.68 6.58
N PRO A 157 6.62 21.01 7.87
CA PRO A 157 6.96 20.09 8.97
C PRO A 157 6.05 18.85 9.03
N GLY A 158 4.98 18.82 8.22
CA GLY A 158 3.93 17.80 8.24
C GLY A 158 3.14 17.83 9.55
N ASP A 159 2.00 17.15 9.55
CA ASP A 159 1.19 16.96 10.74
C ASP A 159 1.39 15.52 11.23
N GLY A 160 2.07 15.38 12.37
CA GLY A 160 2.29 14.06 12.98
C GLY A 160 1.01 13.50 13.59
N ILE A 161 0.94 12.17 13.68
CA ILE A 161 -0.08 11.44 14.42
C ILE A 161 0.56 10.74 15.62
N THR A 162 -0.04 10.93 16.80
CA THR A 162 0.40 10.33 18.07
C THR A 162 -0.64 9.31 18.49
N PHE A 163 -0.23 8.04 18.51
CA PHE A 163 -1.05 6.92 18.99
C PHE A 163 -0.94 6.75 20.51
N PRO A 164 -1.96 6.16 21.17
CA PRO A 164 -1.87 5.72 22.55
C PRO A 164 -0.70 4.74 22.78
N GLU A 165 -0.10 4.73 23.98
CA GLU A 165 1.03 3.86 24.29
C GLU A 165 0.71 2.35 24.25
N SER A 166 -0.58 2.01 24.34
CA SER A 166 -1.10 0.66 24.17
C SER A 166 -0.94 0.13 22.74
N VAL A 167 -0.77 1.01 21.75
CA VAL A 167 -0.60 0.60 20.36
C VAL A 167 0.81 0.08 20.13
N LYS A 168 0.90 -1.17 19.65
CA LYS A 168 2.15 -1.79 19.19
C LYS A 168 2.16 -1.85 17.67
N CYS A 169 3.33 -1.63 17.09
CA CYS A 169 3.53 -1.63 15.65
C CYS A 169 4.92 -2.23 15.35
N GLN A 170 4.96 -3.32 14.59
CA GLN A 170 6.17 -4.04 14.26
C GLN A 170 6.28 -4.22 12.74
N ALA A 171 7.33 -3.66 12.16
CA ALA A 171 7.68 -3.88 10.76
C ALA A 171 8.56 -5.12 10.60
N TYR A 172 8.41 -5.79 9.47
CA TYR A 172 9.24 -6.90 9.03
C TYR A 172 9.76 -6.61 7.63
N ILE A 173 11.05 -6.79 7.41
CA ILE A 173 11.69 -6.64 6.11
C ILE A 173 12.07 -8.00 5.53
N ARG A 174 11.86 -8.18 4.22
CA ARG A 174 12.30 -9.35 3.49
C ARG A 174 13.83 -9.36 3.34
N ASP A 175 14.43 -10.49 3.69
CA ASP A 175 15.82 -10.84 3.38
C ASP A 175 15.92 -12.26 2.77
N SER A 176 17.14 -12.78 2.65
CA SER A 176 17.40 -14.12 2.07
C SER A 176 16.73 -15.26 2.83
N ASN A 177 16.40 -15.07 4.11
CA ASN A 177 15.86 -16.09 5.00
C ASN A 177 14.39 -15.85 5.37
N GLY A 178 13.69 -14.98 4.62
CA GLY A 178 12.29 -14.63 4.85
C GLY A 178 12.13 -13.24 5.46
N TYR A 179 11.11 -13.07 6.31
CA TYR A 179 10.83 -11.79 6.96
C TYR A 179 11.50 -11.68 8.33
N LYS A 180 12.27 -10.60 8.55
CA LYS A 180 12.91 -10.31 9.83
C LYS A 180 12.41 -9.01 10.42
N LYS A 181 12.30 -8.95 11.74
CA LYS A 181 11.92 -7.74 12.47
C LYS A 181 12.84 -6.59 12.11
N ARG A 182 12.25 -5.40 11.99
CA ARG A 182 12.95 -4.16 11.71
C ARG A 182 12.32 -3.03 12.49
N ASN A 183 13.15 -2.09 12.93
CA ASN A 183 12.70 -0.83 13.53
C ASN A 183 12.06 0.10 12.48
N PRO A 184 11.16 1.01 12.90
CA PRO A 184 10.61 2.05 12.03
C PRO A 184 11.71 2.87 11.35
N CYS A 185 11.47 3.36 10.12
CA CYS A 185 12.35 4.37 9.53
C CYS A 185 12.09 5.77 10.11
N SER A 186 13.01 6.71 9.84
CA SER A 186 12.89 8.14 10.19
C SER A 186 11.53 8.73 9.82
N LYS A 187 11.05 8.51 8.61
CA LYS A 187 9.74 9.05 8.16
C LYS A 187 8.54 8.42 8.86
N CYS A 188 8.59 7.13 9.18
CA CYS A 188 7.56 6.51 10.02
C CYS A 188 7.60 7.06 11.44
N HIS A 189 8.78 7.39 11.96
CA HIS A 189 8.92 8.05 13.25
C HIS A 189 8.36 9.47 13.24
N GLU A 190 8.67 10.27 12.24
CA GLU A 190 8.13 11.63 12.14
C GLU A 190 6.60 11.63 12.00
N LEU A 191 6.09 10.75 11.14
CA LEU A 191 4.68 10.68 10.81
C LEU A 191 3.86 10.05 11.92
N PHE A 192 4.27 8.89 12.45
CA PHE A 192 3.49 8.11 13.44
C PHE A 192 4.03 8.15 14.88
N LYS A 193 5.07 8.96 15.15
CA LYS A 193 5.77 9.06 16.45
C LYS A 193 6.21 7.71 17.03
N LEU A 194 6.49 6.72 16.16
CA LEU A 194 6.90 5.39 16.60
C LEU A 194 8.27 5.44 17.27
N LYS A 195 8.41 4.79 18.43
CA LYS A 195 9.66 4.74 19.20
C LYS A 195 10.74 3.91 18.49
N ASN A 196 12.00 4.12 18.86
CA ASN A 196 13.17 3.33 18.42
C ASN A 196 13.42 3.34 16.90
N ALA A 197 13.26 4.49 16.25
CA ALA A 197 13.53 4.64 14.82
C ALA A 197 15.00 4.30 14.49
N ASP A 198 15.22 3.68 13.34
CA ASP A 198 16.56 3.48 12.77
C ASP A 198 16.85 4.59 11.74
N PRO A 199 17.66 5.61 12.08
CA PRO A 199 17.89 6.77 11.22
C PRO A 199 18.75 6.44 9.99
N ASN A 200 19.45 5.31 9.98
CA ASN A 200 20.40 4.95 8.92
C ASN A 200 19.74 4.24 7.73
N LYS A 201 18.41 4.20 7.66
CA LYS A 201 17.70 3.42 6.65
C LYS A 201 17.17 4.26 5.50
N VAL A 202 17.14 3.65 4.31
CA VAL A 202 16.67 4.25 3.06
C VAL A 202 15.31 4.89 3.23
N ASP A 203 15.25 6.18 2.90
CA ASP A 203 14.04 6.98 2.97
C ASP A 203 13.17 6.78 1.72
N HIS A 204 11.99 6.20 1.94
CA HIS A 204 10.91 6.20 0.95
C HIS A 204 10.03 7.45 1.12
N PRO A 205 9.22 7.83 0.13
CA PRO A 205 8.09 8.76 0.32
C PRO A 205 7.29 8.48 1.60
N TYR A 206 6.80 9.53 2.28
CA TYR A 206 5.86 9.36 3.40
C TYR A 206 4.62 8.57 2.92
N GLY A 207 4.12 7.68 3.77
CA GLY A 207 3.01 6.77 3.45
C GLY A 207 3.39 5.51 2.66
N ASN A 208 4.60 5.39 2.10
CA ASN A 208 4.98 4.16 1.37
C ASN A 208 5.11 2.93 2.28
N CYS A 209 5.51 3.15 3.54
CA CYS A 209 5.81 2.08 4.48
C CYS A 209 4.54 1.34 4.93
N ALA A 210 4.72 0.08 5.30
CA ALA A 210 3.61 -0.83 5.64
C ALA A 210 2.80 -0.38 6.86
N GLU A 211 3.43 0.41 7.74
CA GLU A 211 2.87 1.00 8.94
C GLU A 211 1.63 1.86 8.62
N ALA A 212 1.62 2.57 7.49
CA ALA A 212 0.49 3.42 7.09
C ALA A 212 -0.79 2.61 6.88
N GLU A 213 -0.71 1.50 6.14
CA GLU A 213 -1.85 0.62 5.94
C GLU A 213 -2.26 -0.07 7.24
N CYS A 214 -1.30 -0.55 8.02
CA CYS A 214 -1.60 -1.26 9.27
C CYS A 214 -2.34 -0.36 10.26
N LEU A 215 -1.75 0.78 10.60
CA LEU A 215 -2.27 1.72 11.58
C LEU A 215 -3.61 2.31 11.11
N SER A 216 -3.76 2.52 9.80
CA SER A 216 -5.05 2.87 9.22
C SER A 216 -6.13 1.81 9.50
N LYS A 217 -5.82 0.52 9.31
CA LYS A 217 -6.79 -0.56 9.57
C LYS A 217 -7.15 -0.65 11.04
N LEU A 218 -6.19 -0.42 11.94
CA LEU A 218 -6.43 -0.34 13.38
C LEU A 218 -7.43 0.79 13.69
N LEU A 219 -7.20 2.01 13.20
CA LEU A 219 -8.10 3.14 13.43
C LEU A 219 -9.51 2.91 12.86
N ILE A 220 -9.63 2.25 11.70
CA ILE A 220 -10.95 1.92 11.10
C ILE A 220 -11.75 0.94 11.98
N LYS A 221 -11.09 0.08 12.76
CA LYS A 221 -11.72 -1.05 13.44
C LYS A 221 -11.74 -0.93 14.96
N ASN A 222 -10.95 -0.03 15.52
CA ASN A 222 -10.83 0.17 16.96
C ASN A 222 -11.14 1.62 17.31
N GLN A 223 -12.38 1.85 17.74
CA GLN A 223 -12.89 3.18 18.09
C GLN A 223 -12.16 3.79 19.28
N ASP A 224 -11.80 2.99 20.28
CA ASP A 224 -11.04 3.46 21.46
C ASP A 224 -9.66 4.01 21.05
N VAL A 225 -8.93 3.26 20.21
CA VAL A 225 -7.67 3.77 19.66
C VAL A 225 -7.91 5.00 18.79
N GLN A 226 -8.98 5.02 17.99
CA GLN A 226 -9.33 6.15 17.13
C GLN A 226 -9.57 7.43 17.92
N GLU A 227 -10.37 7.38 18.98
CA GLU A 227 -10.73 8.52 19.83
C GLU A 227 -9.50 9.06 20.58
N ASN A 228 -8.63 8.17 21.06
CA ASN A 228 -7.43 8.54 21.81
C ASN A 228 -6.21 8.87 20.92
N THR A 229 -6.33 8.77 19.60
CA THR A 229 -5.26 9.13 18.66
C THR A 229 -5.31 10.61 18.33
N LEU A 230 -4.21 11.32 18.58
CA LEU A 230 -4.07 12.76 18.34
C LEU A 230 -3.41 13.02 16.99
N ILE A 231 -3.86 14.07 16.30
CA ILE A 231 -3.25 14.54 15.05
C ILE A 231 -3.19 16.06 15.05
N GLU A 232 -2.03 16.58 14.66
CA GLU A 232 -1.77 18.02 14.60
C GLU A 232 -2.62 18.66 13.49
N ASN A 233 -3.14 19.86 13.74
CA ASN A 233 -3.89 20.68 12.76
C ASN A 233 -5.06 19.96 12.05
N HIS A 234 -5.66 18.94 12.66
CA HIS A 234 -6.74 18.18 12.05
C HIS A 234 -8.09 18.89 12.20
N THR A 235 -8.47 19.61 11.15
CA THR A 235 -9.79 20.20 10.97
C THR A 235 -10.41 19.67 9.68
N GLU A 236 -11.74 19.72 9.57
CA GLU A 236 -12.44 19.34 8.34
C GLU A 236 -11.94 20.17 7.14
N GLU A 237 -11.76 21.49 7.33
CA GLU A 237 -11.23 22.38 6.29
C GLU A 237 -9.83 21.96 5.82
N ASN A 238 -8.91 21.70 6.75
CA ASN A 238 -7.55 21.27 6.40
C ASN A 238 -7.57 19.93 5.68
N LEU A 239 -8.36 18.97 6.16
CA LEU A 239 -8.50 17.67 5.52
C LEU A 239 -9.02 17.79 4.08
N GLN A 240 -10.03 18.64 3.85
CA GLN A 240 -10.57 18.87 2.49
C GLN A 240 -9.55 19.55 1.58
N ASN A 241 -8.80 20.53 2.07
CA ASN A 241 -7.73 21.20 1.31
C ASN A 241 -6.62 20.22 0.90
N LEU A 242 -6.20 19.35 1.84
CA LEU A 242 -5.23 18.29 1.58
C LEU A 242 -5.74 17.26 0.56
N ARG A 243 -7.01 16.85 0.68
CA ARG A 243 -7.66 15.95 -0.28
C ARG A 243 -7.77 16.58 -1.67
N HIS A 244 -8.13 17.86 -1.77
CA HIS A 244 -8.22 18.57 -3.03
C HIS A 244 -6.86 18.60 -3.74
N SER A 245 -5.81 19.02 -3.03
CA SER A 245 -4.45 19.09 -3.55
C SER A 245 -3.92 17.71 -3.97
N THR A 246 -4.23 16.68 -3.17
CA THR A 246 -3.86 15.29 -3.47
C THR A 246 -4.60 14.73 -4.68
N LYS A 247 -5.90 15.04 -4.83
CA LYS A 247 -6.70 14.64 -6.00
C LYS A 247 -6.18 15.30 -7.28
N ALA A 248 -5.88 16.61 -7.25
CA ALA A 248 -5.35 17.33 -8.40
C ALA A 248 -4.02 16.72 -8.88
N ARG A 249 -3.09 16.47 -7.95
CA ARG A 249 -1.82 15.80 -8.23
C ARG A 249 -2.01 14.39 -8.79
N LEU A 250 -2.90 13.59 -8.22
CA LEU A 250 -3.17 12.25 -8.72
C LEU A 250 -3.71 12.29 -10.16
N ILE A 251 -4.62 13.21 -10.49
CA ILE A 251 -5.13 13.39 -11.85
C ILE A 251 -3.99 13.68 -12.82
N GLU A 252 -3.10 14.62 -12.48
CA GLU A 252 -1.93 14.94 -13.31
C GLU A 252 -1.06 13.69 -13.57
N GLN A 253 -0.77 12.92 -12.52
CA GLN A 253 0.04 11.71 -12.64
C GLN A 253 -0.62 10.62 -13.49
N LEU A 254 -1.95 10.46 -13.37
CA LEU A 254 -2.72 9.51 -14.16
C LEU A 254 -2.76 9.92 -15.65
N GLN A 255 -2.86 11.21 -15.95
CA GLN A 255 -2.77 11.71 -17.33
C GLN A 255 -1.39 11.45 -17.95
N GLN A 256 -0.31 11.70 -17.20
CA GLN A 256 1.07 11.47 -17.66
C GLN A 256 1.36 10.01 -18.07
N ILE A 257 0.66 9.06 -17.46
CA ILE A 257 0.82 7.62 -17.75
C ILE A 257 -0.29 7.07 -18.66
N GLY A 258 -1.12 7.95 -19.25
CA GLY A 258 -2.15 7.57 -20.22
C GLY A 258 -3.36 6.82 -19.63
N ILE A 259 -3.74 7.12 -18.38
CA ILE A 259 -5.03 6.69 -17.82
C ILE A 259 -6.10 7.70 -18.21
N GLN A 260 -7.27 7.21 -18.62
CA GLN A 260 -8.39 8.05 -19.03
C GLN A 260 -8.97 8.84 -17.85
N ILE A 261 -9.08 10.16 -18.01
CA ILE A 261 -9.70 11.10 -17.05
C ILE A 261 -10.86 11.80 -17.75
N ASN A 262 -12.05 11.76 -17.15
CA ASN A 262 -13.26 12.39 -17.68
C ASN A 262 -13.64 13.57 -16.80
N ASN A 263 -13.62 14.81 -17.32
CA ASN A 263 -14.02 16.01 -16.58
C ASN A 263 -13.35 16.16 -15.20
N ASN A 264 -12.03 15.96 -15.10
CA ASN A 264 -11.28 15.96 -13.83
C ASN A 264 -11.74 14.88 -12.82
N HIS A 265 -12.35 13.80 -13.31
CA HIS A 265 -12.71 12.63 -12.53
C HIS A 265 -12.04 11.38 -13.10
N PHE A 266 -11.54 10.56 -12.20
CA PHE A 266 -11.09 9.20 -12.47
C PHE A 266 -11.97 8.24 -11.67
N HIS A 267 -12.07 7.00 -12.12
CA HIS A 267 -12.88 5.98 -11.46
C HIS A 267 -11.99 5.09 -10.61
N PHE A 268 -12.40 4.84 -9.37
CA PHE A 268 -11.82 3.73 -8.61
C PHE A 268 -12.41 2.43 -9.12
N TYR A 269 -11.58 1.38 -9.18
CA TYR A 269 -12.08 0.05 -9.42
C TYR A 269 -12.77 -0.47 -8.15
N SER A 270 -14.10 -0.54 -8.19
CA SER A 270 -14.91 -1.19 -7.17
C SER A 270 -15.55 -2.45 -7.76
N THR A 271 -15.61 -3.52 -6.99
CA THR A 271 -16.40 -4.71 -7.31
C THR A 271 -17.85 -4.57 -6.88
N GLU A 272 -18.26 -3.42 -6.34
CA GLU A 272 -19.66 -3.12 -6.00
C GLU A 272 -20.43 -2.78 -7.26
N THR A 273 -20.73 -3.81 -8.03
CA THR A 273 -21.90 -3.89 -8.91
C THR A 273 -22.51 -5.24 -8.60
N HIS A 274 -23.65 -5.21 -7.90
CA HIS A 274 -24.46 -6.34 -7.40
C HIS A 274 -23.99 -7.00 -6.09
N ARG A 275 -24.44 -6.42 -4.96
CA ARG A 275 -25.01 -7.17 -3.84
C ARG A 275 -26.38 -6.56 -3.54
#